data_AF-C9LAX2-F1
#
_entry.id   AF-C9LAX2-F1
#
_cell.length_a   1.000
_cell.length_b   1.000
_cell.length_c   1.000
_cell.angle_alpha   90.00
_cell.angle_beta   90.00
_cell.angle_gamma   90.00
#
_symmetry.space_group_name_H-M   'P 1'
#
loop_
_entity.id
_entity.type
_entity.pdbx_description
1 polymer ?
#
loop_
_entity_poly.entity_id
_entity_poly.type
_entity_poly.pdbx_seq_one_letter_code
_entity_poly.pdbx_strand_id
1 'polypeptide(L)'
;IQAIYREEGKLNDLSSDERLKQRQAVIKPLVDAFFAYLKTINVSKKDKFGDAVRYARNQEKYLRVFLTDGDVPIDNNASERAIRGFCIGKKNWQMIDTIHGAKSSAIIYSIVETAKANNLKPFDYVQHLLEEIPKHMNDKDCSFLEDLLPWSEKLPAGIRKA
;
A
#
# COMPACT_ATOMS: atom_id res chain seq x y z
N ILE A 1 7.72 1.80 -21.44
CA ILE A 1 7.70 1.92 -19.95
C ILE A 1 8.11 3.32 -19.49
N GLN A 2 9.31 3.82 -19.80
CA GLN A 2 9.74 5.18 -19.36
C GLN A 2 8.77 6.30 -19.75
N ALA A 3 8.19 6.25 -20.96
CA ALA A 3 7.19 7.21 -21.40
C ALA A 3 5.94 7.22 -20.50
N ILE A 4 5.48 6.05 -20.03
CA ILE A 4 4.33 5.91 -19.13
C ILE A 4 4.62 6.62 -17.81
N TYR A 5 5.77 6.34 -17.19
CA TYR A 5 6.16 6.98 -15.92
C TYR A 5 6.38 8.49 -16.05
N ARG A 6 6.89 8.95 -17.20
CA ARG A 6 7.06 10.38 -17.47
C ARG A 6 5.72 11.11 -17.51
N GLU A 7 4.72 10.55 -18.19
CA GLU A 7 3.39 11.16 -18.25
C GLU A 7 2.65 11.04 -16.91
N GLU A 8 2.74 9.90 -16.23
CA GLU A 8 2.16 9.70 -14.90
C GLU A 8 2.71 10.70 -13.87
N GLY A 9 4.03 10.96 -13.89
CA GLY A 9 4.66 11.90 -12.97
C GLY A 9 4.19 13.35 -13.11
N LYS A 10 3.59 13.73 -14.24
CA LYS A 10 2.98 15.05 -14.44
C LYS A 10 1.62 15.20 -13.75
N LEU A 11 1.03 14.09 -13.31
CA LEU A 11 -0.33 14.05 -12.73
C LEU A 11 -0.34 14.01 -11.20
N ASN A 12 0.83 14.14 -10.56
CA ASN A 12 0.97 14.01 -9.11
C ASN A 12 0.12 15.03 -8.33
N ASP A 13 0.08 16.28 -8.80
CA ASP A 13 -0.60 17.40 -8.12
C ASP A 13 -2.10 17.51 -8.46
N LEU A 14 -2.62 16.63 -9.30
CA LEU A 14 -4.03 16.62 -9.69
C LEU A 14 -4.91 15.93 -8.64
N SER A 15 -6.19 16.30 -8.62
CA SER A 15 -7.20 15.54 -7.86
C SER A 15 -7.36 14.12 -8.43
N SER A 16 -7.94 13.20 -7.64
CA SER A 16 -8.18 11.81 -8.06
C SER A 16 -8.98 11.73 -9.38
N ASP A 17 -10.05 12.52 -9.49
CA ASP A 17 -10.91 12.56 -10.68
C ASP A 17 -10.19 13.11 -11.93
N GLU A 18 -9.41 14.19 -11.77
CA GLU A 18 -8.64 14.78 -12.87
C GLU A 18 -7.52 13.85 -13.31
N ARG A 19 -6.82 13.24 -12.34
CA ARG A 19 -5.78 12.24 -12.61
C ARG A 19 -6.36 11.07 -13.38
N LEU A 20 -7.53 10.57 -12.99
CA LEU A 20 -8.20 9.47 -13.70
C LEU A 20 -8.57 9.85 -15.14
N LYS A 21 -9.13 11.05 -15.37
CA LYS A 21 -9.42 11.56 -16.71
C LYS A 21 -8.16 11.63 -17.59
N GLN A 22 -7.06 12.17 -17.05
CA GLN A 22 -5.79 12.25 -17.77
C GLN A 22 -5.17 10.87 -18.02
N ARG A 23 -5.28 9.95 -17.06
CA ARG A 23 -4.86 8.55 -17.23
C ARG A 23 -5.61 7.90 -18.39
N GLN A 24 -6.93 8.11 -18.51
CA GLN A 24 -7.71 7.57 -19.62
C GLN A 24 -7.32 8.19 -20.97
N ALA A 25 -7.06 9.49 -21.02
CA ALA A 25 -6.75 10.21 -22.26
C ALA A 25 -5.32 9.96 -22.78
N VAL A 26 -4.32 10.01 -21.90
CA VAL A 26 -2.90 10.04 -22.28
C VAL A 26 -2.18 8.73 -21.96
N ILE A 27 -2.43 8.15 -20.79
CA ILE A 27 -1.64 7.03 -20.26
C ILE A 27 -2.16 5.69 -20.74
N LYS A 28 -3.48 5.49 -20.75
CA LYS A 28 -4.12 4.26 -21.21
C LYS A 28 -3.69 3.86 -22.62
N PRO A 29 -3.62 4.76 -23.62
CA PRO A 29 -3.10 4.40 -24.96
C PRO A 29 -1.65 3.88 -24.93
N LEU A 30 -0.79 4.43 -24.06
CA LEU A 30 0.59 3.96 -23.91
C LEU A 30 0.67 2.58 -23.26
N VAL A 31 -0.18 2.33 -22.26
CA VAL A 31 -0.31 1.02 -21.60
C VAL A 31 -0.87 -0.02 -22.59
N ASP A 32 -1.88 0.35 -23.37
CA ASP A 32 -2.46 -0.49 -24.41
C ASP A 32 -1.41 -0.87 -25.47
N ALA A 33 -0.64 0.11 -25.95
CA ALA A 33 0.45 -0.12 -26.90
C ALA A 33 1.54 -1.05 -26.31
N PHE A 34 1.88 -0.88 -25.04
CA PHE A 34 2.85 -1.73 -24.35
C PHE A 34 2.38 -3.19 -24.26
N PHE A 35 1.14 -3.44 -23.85
CA PHE A 35 0.61 -4.81 -23.77
C PHE A 35 0.34 -5.43 -25.14
N ALA A 36 -0.06 -4.63 -26.13
CA ALA A 36 -0.15 -5.07 -27.52
C ALA A 36 1.23 -5.54 -28.02
N TYR A 37 2.29 -4.77 -27.78
CA TYR A 37 3.66 -5.16 -28.09
C TYR A 37 4.11 -6.42 -27.35
N LEU A 38 3.85 -6.54 -26.04
CA LEU A 38 4.19 -7.77 -25.29
C LEU A 38 3.52 -9.03 -25.85
N LYS A 39 2.33 -8.90 -26.45
CA LYS A 39 1.62 -10.02 -27.07
C LYS A 39 2.26 -10.49 -28.38
N THR A 40 3.00 -9.64 -29.09
CA THR A 40 3.72 -10.02 -30.32
C THR A 40 5.04 -10.75 -30.05
N ILE A 41 5.56 -10.68 -28.83
CA ILE A 41 6.82 -11.33 -28.47
C ILE A 41 6.58 -12.83 -28.24
N ASN A 42 7.20 -13.65 -29.09
CA ASN A 42 7.29 -15.10 -28.91
C ASN A 42 8.52 -15.44 -28.08
N VAL A 43 8.31 -16.00 -26.88
CA VAL A 43 9.39 -16.31 -25.93
C VAL A 43 9.67 -17.80 -25.87
N SER A 44 10.96 -18.16 -25.96
CA SER A 44 11.42 -19.52 -25.69
C SER A 44 11.29 -19.86 -24.19
N LYS A 45 11.03 -21.13 -23.86
CA LYS A 45 10.72 -21.57 -22.49
C LYS A 45 11.88 -21.47 -21.49
N LYS A 46 13.12 -21.17 -21.91
CA LYS A 46 14.34 -21.33 -21.08
C LYS A 46 15.14 -20.05 -20.79
N ASP A 47 14.58 -18.86 -21.00
CA ASP A 47 15.28 -17.60 -20.72
C ASP A 47 14.52 -16.72 -19.72
N LYS A 48 15.26 -16.01 -18.85
CA LYS A 48 14.75 -15.07 -17.84
C LYS A 48 13.91 -13.95 -18.47
N PHE A 49 14.27 -13.52 -19.68
CA PHE A 49 13.45 -12.58 -20.44
C PHE A 49 12.07 -13.17 -20.76
N GLY A 50 12.03 -14.45 -21.14
CA GLY A 50 10.80 -15.18 -21.39
C GLY A 50 9.90 -15.30 -20.17
N ASP A 51 10.49 -15.51 -18.98
CA ASP A 51 9.76 -15.48 -17.71
C ASP A 51 9.17 -14.10 -17.42
N ALA A 52 9.93 -13.02 -17.62
CA ALA A 52 9.45 -11.66 -17.38
C ALA A 52 8.28 -11.28 -18.31
N VAL A 53 8.37 -11.61 -19.62
CA VAL A 53 7.30 -11.36 -20.58
C VAL A 53 6.05 -12.15 -20.22
N ARG A 54 6.20 -13.44 -19.88
CA ARG A 54 5.07 -14.28 -19.46
C ARG A 54 4.43 -13.77 -18.17
N TYR A 55 5.24 -13.35 -17.20
CA TYR A 55 4.75 -12.75 -15.97
C TYR A 55 3.93 -11.48 -16.27
N ALA A 56 4.49 -10.54 -17.04
CA ALA A 56 3.78 -9.31 -17.39
C ALA A 56 2.46 -9.59 -18.11
N ARG A 57 2.43 -10.53 -19.07
CA ARG A 57 1.19 -10.94 -19.78
C ARG A 57 0.14 -11.52 -18.83
N ASN A 58 0.54 -12.40 -17.92
CA ASN A 58 -0.37 -13.01 -16.96
C ASN A 58 -0.93 -12.00 -15.95
N GLN A 59 -0.16 -10.96 -15.64
CA GLN A 59 -0.53 -9.92 -14.68
C GLN A 59 -1.17 -8.68 -15.33
N GLU A 60 -1.47 -8.70 -16.64
CA GLU A 60 -2.01 -7.54 -17.37
C GLU A 60 -3.24 -6.94 -16.67
N LYS A 61 -4.15 -7.78 -16.18
CA LYS A 61 -5.33 -7.32 -15.42
C LYS A 61 -4.95 -6.44 -14.24
N TYR A 62 -3.97 -6.86 -13.44
CA TYR A 62 -3.57 -6.19 -12.20
C TYR A 62 -2.70 -4.95 -12.48
N LEU A 63 -1.81 -5.04 -13.46
CA LEU A 63 -0.96 -3.93 -13.90
C LEU A 63 -1.75 -2.76 -14.53
N ARG A 64 -3.06 -2.94 -14.77
CA ARG A 64 -3.96 -1.92 -15.31
C ARG A 64 -4.89 -1.30 -14.27
N VAL A 65 -4.87 -1.77 -13.01
CA VAL A 65 -5.82 -1.30 -11.97
C VAL A 65 -5.68 0.19 -11.69
N PHE A 66 -4.48 0.75 -11.73
CA PHE A 66 -4.29 2.20 -11.56
C PHE A 66 -5.01 3.06 -12.62
N LEU A 67 -5.41 2.47 -13.75
CA LEU A 67 -6.21 3.16 -14.76
C LEU A 67 -7.69 3.25 -14.38
N THR A 68 -8.17 2.49 -13.40
CA THR A 68 -9.59 2.47 -13.01
C THR A 68 -9.91 3.41 -11.86
N ASP A 69 -8.89 3.81 -11.10
CA ASP A 69 -9.03 4.63 -9.89
C ASP A 69 -7.85 5.60 -9.81
N GLY A 70 -8.13 6.88 -9.61
CA GLY A 70 -7.14 7.96 -9.53
C GLY A 70 -6.23 7.88 -8.30
N ASP A 71 -6.69 7.27 -7.21
CA ASP A 71 -5.94 7.17 -5.95
C ASP A 71 -5.04 5.95 -5.90
N VAL A 72 -5.25 4.98 -6.79
CA VAL A 72 -4.36 3.83 -6.92
C VAL A 72 -3.06 4.27 -7.62
N PRO A 73 -1.88 4.08 -6.99
CA PRO A 73 -0.60 4.37 -7.63
C PRO A 73 -0.28 3.38 -8.76
N ILE A 74 0.56 3.79 -9.70
CA ILE A 74 1.00 2.94 -10.83
C ILE A 74 1.82 1.72 -10.39
N ASP A 75 2.46 1.79 -9.23
CA ASP A 75 3.30 0.73 -8.67
C ASP A 75 3.07 0.57 -7.16
N ASN A 76 3.54 -0.54 -6.62
CA ASN A 76 3.42 -0.88 -5.20
C ASN A 76 4.65 -0.43 -4.39
N ASN A 77 5.51 0.46 -4.91
CA ASN A 77 6.80 0.79 -4.28
C ASN A 77 6.64 1.32 -2.85
N ALA A 78 5.58 2.08 -2.57
CA ALA A 78 5.28 2.57 -1.23
C ALA A 78 5.03 1.41 -0.25
N SER A 79 4.20 0.45 -0.64
CA SER A 79 3.91 -0.75 0.15
C SER A 79 5.16 -1.63 0.33
N GLU A 80 5.96 -1.81 -0.71
CA GLU A 80 7.22 -2.56 -0.64
C GLU A 80 8.23 -1.92 0.32
N ARG A 81 8.35 -0.59 0.30
CA ARG A 81 9.18 0.15 1.26
C ARG A 81 8.69 -0.03 2.69
N ALA A 82 7.38 0.03 2.93
CA ALA A 82 6.79 -0.14 4.26
C ALA A 82 7.04 -1.55 4.83
N ILE A 83 6.85 -2.61 4.03
CA ILE A 83 7.05 -3.98 4.49
C ILE A 83 8.54 -4.37 4.63
N ARG A 84 9.45 -3.63 3.98
CA ARG A 84 10.89 -3.93 4.02
C ARG A 84 11.43 -4.01 5.45
N GLY A 85 11.03 -3.09 6.33
CA GLY A 85 11.45 -3.08 7.73
C GLY A 85 11.04 -4.36 8.46
N PHE A 86 9.80 -4.81 8.23
CA PHE A 86 9.30 -6.08 8.76
C PHE A 86 10.08 -7.28 8.21
N CYS A 87 10.34 -7.34 6.90
CA CYS A 87 11.11 -8.43 6.28
C CYS A 87 12.53 -8.55 6.84
N ILE A 88 13.20 -7.42 7.08
CA ILE A 88 14.52 -7.38 7.73
C ILE A 88 14.40 -7.84 9.19
N GLY A 89 13.43 -7.32 9.93
CA GLY A 89 13.18 -7.66 11.33
C GLY A 89 12.85 -9.13 11.55
N LYS A 90 12.04 -9.74 10.67
CA LYS A 90 11.70 -11.17 10.71
C LYS A 90 12.95 -12.07 10.72
N LYS A 91 14.00 -11.70 10.00
CA LYS A 91 15.27 -12.44 10.02
C LYS A 91 15.97 -12.38 11.38
N ASN A 92 15.71 -11.32 12.17
CA ASN A 92 16.37 -11.05 13.44
C ASN A 92 15.51 -11.42 14.66
N TRP A 93 14.19 -11.56 14.51
CA TRP A 93 13.28 -11.87 15.62
C TRP A 93 12.96 -13.37 15.65
N GLN A 94 13.52 -14.07 16.64
CA GLN A 94 13.30 -15.51 16.85
C GLN A 94 11.86 -15.87 17.27
N MET A 95 11.01 -14.88 17.56
CA MET A 95 9.63 -15.09 18.02
C MET A 95 8.61 -15.27 16.87
N ILE A 96 9.00 -15.04 15.60
CA ILE A 96 8.13 -15.26 14.43
C ILE A 96 8.37 -16.67 13.85
N ASP A 97 8.33 -17.68 14.70
CA ASP A 97 8.46 -19.09 14.31
C ASP A 97 7.12 -19.84 14.30
N THR A 98 6.06 -19.21 14.79
CA THR A 98 4.70 -19.79 14.84
C THR A 98 3.70 -18.96 14.03
N ILE A 99 2.63 -19.60 13.54
CA ILE A 99 1.52 -18.93 12.84
C ILE A 99 0.91 -17.83 13.72
N HIS A 100 0.76 -18.10 15.02
CA HIS A 100 0.25 -17.14 15.99
C HIS A 100 1.19 -15.93 16.14
N GLY A 101 2.50 -16.16 16.29
CA GLY A 101 3.50 -15.10 16.36
C GLY A 101 3.53 -14.23 15.10
N ALA A 102 3.41 -14.84 13.92
CA ALA A 102 3.30 -14.12 12.65
C ALA A 102 2.03 -13.27 12.57
N LYS A 103 0.87 -13.81 13.01
CA LYS A 103 -0.40 -13.07 13.02
C LYS A 103 -0.35 -11.88 13.97
N SER A 104 0.13 -12.07 15.21
CA SER A 104 0.27 -10.98 16.18
C SER A 104 1.23 -9.90 15.69
N SER A 105 2.35 -10.29 15.07
CA SER A 105 3.30 -9.34 14.50
C SER A 105 2.67 -8.52 13.36
N ALA A 106 1.90 -9.16 12.48
CA ALA A 106 1.21 -8.47 11.39
C ALA A 106 0.17 -7.45 11.89
N ILE A 107 -0.55 -7.77 12.98
CA ILE A 107 -1.51 -6.84 13.59
C ILE A 107 -0.79 -5.58 14.10
N ILE A 108 0.26 -5.75 14.91
CA ILE A 108 1.01 -4.62 15.48
C ILE A 108 1.65 -3.76 14.37
N TYR A 109 2.26 -4.39 13.37
CA TYR A 109 2.83 -3.67 12.23
C TYR A 109 1.76 -2.90 11.45
N SER A 110 0.58 -3.48 11.24
CA SER A 110 -0.51 -2.79 10.55
C SER A 110 -0.94 -1.53 11.31
N ILE A 111 -1.07 -1.60 12.64
CA ILE A 111 -1.40 -0.44 13.48
C ILE A 111 -0.32 0.64 13.38
N VAL A 112 0.95 0.25 13.53
CA VAL A 112 2.10 1.17 13.50
C VAL A 112 2.27 1.84 12.14
N GLU A 113 2.21 1.08 11.04
CA GLU A 113 2.35 1.65 9.69
C GLU A 113 1.16 2.53 9.31
N THR A 114 -0.06 2.17 9.74
CA THR A 114 -1.23 3.05 9.55
C THR A 114 -1.10 4.34 10.35
N ALA A 115 -0.59 4.29 11.58
CA ALA A 115 -0.31 5.49 12.38
C ALA A 115 0.73 6.40 11.70
N LYS A 116 1.81 5.82 11.15
CA LYS A 116 2.81 6.59 10.38
C LYS A 116 2.20 7.24 9.14
N ALA A 117 1.35 6.52 8.40
CA ALA A 117 0.66 7.03 7.22
C ALA A 117 -0.29 8.20 7.53
N ASN A 118 -0.82 8.26 8.75
CA ASN A 118 -1.68 9.34 9.24
C ASN A 118 -0.91 10.43 10.03
N ASN A 119 0.42 10.51 9.87
CA ASN A 119 1.29 11.49 10.53
C ASN A 119 1.24 11.47 12.07
N LEU A 120 1.01 10.30 12.66
CA LEU A 120 1.06 10.11 14.11
C LEU A 120 2.46 9.68 14.58
N LYS A 121 2.79 10.00 15.83
CA LYS A 121 3.93 9.45 16.57
C LYS A 121 3.56 8.03 17.00
N PRO A 122 4.21 6.98 16.46
CA PRO A 122 3.72 5.61 16.68
C PRO A 122 3.75 5.15 18.13
N PHE A 123 4.76 5.58 18.90
CA PHE A 123 4.87 5.25 20.32
C PHE A 123 3.67 5.81 21.10
N ASP A 124 3.48 7.12 21.04
CA ASP A 124 2.40 7.83 21.75
C ASP A 124 1.01 7.30 21.35
N TYR A 125 0.81 6.98 20.07
CA TYR A 125 -0.44 6.41 19.58
C TYR A 125 -0.70 5.00 20.14
N VAL A 126 0.29 4.11 20.10
CA VAL A 126 0.14 2.75 20.66
C VAL A 126 -0.06 2.81 22.17
N GLN A 127 0.64 3.70 22.87
CA GLN A 127 0.44 3.92 24.30
C GLN A 127 -1.00 4.35 24.58
N HIS A 128 -1.52 5.33 23.85
CA HIS A 128 -2.90 5.79 24.00
C HIS A 128 -3.92 4.66 23.77
N LEU A 129 -3.74 3.84 22.73
CA LEU A 129 -4.61 2.68 22.49
C LEU A 129 -4.57 1.69 23.67
N LEU A 130 -3.38 1.41 24.21
CA LEU A 130 -3.21 0.50 25.34
C LEU A 130 -3.77 1.07 26.66
N GLU A 131 -3.91 2.39 26.78
CA GLU A 131 -4.52 3.05 27.94
C GLU A 131 -6.05 3.14 27.83
N GLU A 132 -6.59 3.43 26.65
CA GLU A 132 -8.03 3.63 26.46
C GLU A 132 -8.82 2.33 26.25
N ILE A 133 -8.33 1.39 25.43
CA ILE A 133 -9.05 0.15 25.12
C ILE A 133 -9.45 -0.65 26.37
N PRO A 134 -8.58 -0.81 27.39
CA PRO A 134 -8.94 -1.53 28.62
C PRO A 134 -10.15 -0.95 29.36
N LYS A 135 -10.39 0.36 29.25
CA LYS A 135 -11.51 1.05 29.93
C LYS A 135 -12.87 0.61 29.38
N HIS A 136 -12.90 0.12 28.15
CA HIS A 136 -14.10 -0.27 27.41
C HIS A 136 -14.27 -1.79 27.27
N MET A 137 -13.46 -2.61 27.98
CA MET A 137 -13.50 -4.07 27.83
C MET A 137 -14.83 -4.72 28.22
N ASN A 138 -15.62 -4.06 29.06
CA ASN A 138 -16.94 -4.53 29.48
C ASN A 138 -18.08 -3.94 28.63
N ASP A 139 -17.78 -3.01 27.73
CA ASP A 139 -18.76 -2.38 26.88
C ASP A 139 -19.18 -3.36 25.78
N LYS A 140 -20.49 -3.45 25.54
CA LYS A 140 -21.03 -4.23 24.42
C LYS A 140 -21.00 -3.45 23.11
N ASP A 141 -20.92 -2.12 23.21
CA ASP A 141 -20.83 -1.22 22.07
C ASP A 141 -19.35 -0.92 21.78
N CYS A 142 -18.98 -1.02 20.51
CA CYS A 142 -17.62 -0.77 20.02
C CYS A 142 -17.50 0.59 19.31
N SER A 143 -18.52 1.45 19.37
CA SER A 143 -18.50 2.79 18.78
C SER A 143 -17.33 3.65 19.24
N PHE A 144 -16.85 3.46 20.47
CA PHE A 144 -15.65 4.15 21.01
C PHE A 144 -14.39 3.92 20.16
N LEU A 145 -14.31 2.84 19.38
CA LEU A 145 -13.18 2.57 18.50
C LEU A 145 -13.05 3.64 17.41
N GLU A 146 -14.15 4.25 16.96
CA GLU A 146 -14.12 5.33 15.96
C GLU A 146 -13.26 6.50 16.44
N ASP A 147 -13.33 6.81 17.73
CA ASP A 147 -12.59 7.89 18.37
C ASP A 147 -11.09 7.58 18.48
N LEU A 148 -10.73 6.29 18.44
CA LEU A 148 -9.35 5.78 18.52
C LEU A 148 -8.71 5.58 17.14
N LEU A 149 -9.46 5.70 16.04
CA LEU A 149 -8.91 5.50 14.70
C LEU A 149 -7.82 6.54 14.38
N PRO A 150 -6.82 6.20 13.54
CA PRO A 150 -5.67 7.09 13.34
C PRO A 150 -6.01 8.40 12.61
N TRP A 151 -7.18 8.47 11.96
CA TRP A 151 -7.72 9.68 11.34
C TRP A 151 -8.71 10.45 12.25
N SER A 152 -9.00 9.96 13.45
CA SER A 152 -9.94 10.59 14.39
C SER A 152 -9.44 11.96 14.87
N GLU A 153 -10.32 12.96 14.84
CA GLU A 153 -10.04 14.30 15.37
C GLU A 153 -9.97 14.33 16.90
N LYS A 154 -10.50 13.32 17.58
CA LYS A 154 -10.54 13.23 19.04
C LYS A 154 -9.23 12.71 19.66
N LEU A 155 -8.27 12.31 18.83
CA LEU A 155 -6.95 11.89 19.32
C LEU A 155 -6.24 13.03 20.06
N PRO A 156 -5.57 12.76 21.19
CA PRO A 156 -4.80 13.76 21.92
C PRO A 156 -3.81 14.53 21.05
N ALA A 157 -3.76 15.85 21.21
CA ALA A 157 -2.94 16.75 20.37
C ALA A 157 -1.44 16.38 20.37
N GLY A 158 -0.93 15.82 21.46
CA GLY A 158 0.48 15.42 21.58
C GLY A 158 0.90 14.24 20.69
N ILE A 159 -0.05 13.44 20.20
CA ILE A 159 0.21 12.23 19.41
C ILE A 159 0.53 12.57 17.94
N ARG A 160 0.00 13.67 17.41
CA ARG A 160 0.27 14.08 16.04
C ARG A 160 1.70 14.61 15.93
N LYS A 161 2.38 14.31 14.82
CA LYS A 161 3.67 14.93 14.52
C LYS A 161 3.45 16.42 14.26
N ALA A 162 4.33 17.25 14.79
CA ALA A 162 4.37 18.69 14.51
C ALA A 162 4.80 18.95 13.06
#